data_AF-J9DBW2-F1
#
_entry.id   AF-J9DBW2-F1
#
_cell.length_a   1.000
_cell.length_b   1.000
_cell.length_c   1.000
_cell.angle_alpha   90.00
_cell.angle_beta   90.00
_cell.angle_gamma   90.00
#
_symmetry.space_group_name_H-M   'P 1'
#
loop_
_entity.id
_entity.type
_entity.pdbx_description
1 polymer ?
#
loop_
_entity_poly.entity_id
_entity_poly.type
_entity_poly.pdbx_seq_one_letter_code
_entity_poly.pdbx_strand_id
1 'polypeptide(L)'
;MMDAIDFKANYRELTSSFPNHEVRPVIAISGNYGDKGCELADGYYRSVEAVGGIPLVIPPLTDHHALLGLLDRVDGILLSGGADINPLCVDEEPLPTLHGINARRDAYELLLVQLAADRNIPLLGICRGIQVIAAALGGRVCQDIGAEHPEWKLLKHSQDAPRYVSTHRVNAAPDSVVGSLLGTSFPVNSFHHQAVDQTGEKLRVTAQSRDGVIEAIESADCKPIMGVQWHPECYILEGDKCMLPLFRWLVGQAAGFRQARELHRHMLTLDSHCDTPMCFEKGATLHRRDSDCCVDLHKMTEGGLDASIMVAYLPQGGRSEAELVGATHKANALLELIRKEVAAHPQVQLSQTPADLYRAKAEGKLSILLGIENGYAIGRDLSQIARFREAGVVYMTLCHNGDNDICDAASRSKQEHNGLSDFGRAVVAE
;
A
#
# COMPACT_ATOMS: atom_id res chain seq x y z
N MET A 1 -0.82 30.43 -37.80
CA MET A 1 0.26 31.33 -37.38
C MET A 1 0.48 31.03 -35.91
N MET A 2 1.59 30.38 -35.53
CA MET A 2 1.95 30.31 -34.11
C MET A 2 2.34 31.73 -33.71
N ASP A 3 1.66 32.30 -32.71
CA ASP A 3 2.13 33.53 -32.09
C ASP A 3 3.59 33.30 -31.65
N ALA A 4 4.46 34.26 -31.95
CA ALA A 4 5.85 34.17 -31.56
C ALA A 4 5.91 34.06 -30.02
N ILE A 5 6.42 32.93 -29.52
CA ILE A 5 6.56 32.70 -28.08
C ILE A 5 7.57 33.72 -27.53
N ASP A 6 7.10 34.76 -26.85
CA ASP A 6 7.96 35.68 -26.10
C ASP A 6 8.30 35.08 -24.73
N PHE A 7 9.26 34.15 -24.73
CA PHE A 7 9.76 33.51 -23.51
C PHE A 7 10.24 34.53 -22.46
N LYS A 8 10.76 35.70 -22.87
CA LYS A 8 11.25 36.74 -21.94
C LYS A 8 10.10 37.46 -21.26
N ALA A 9 8.97 37.69 -21.93
CA ALA A 9 7.77 38.20 -21.30
C ALA A 9 7.23 37.20 -20.27
N ASN A 10 7.07 35.92 -20.65
CA ASN A 10 6.56 34.88 -19.76
C ASN A 10 7.44 34.70 -18.51
N TYR A 11 8.77 34.67 -18.67
CA TYR A 11 9.70 34.58 -17.54
C TYR A 11 9.56 35.79 -16.60
N ARG A 12 9.49 37.01 -17.15
CA ARG A 12 9.32 38.22 -16.34
C ARG A 12 7.99 38.21 -15.58
N GLU A 13 6.90 37.77 -16.22
CA GLU A 13 5.61 37.62 -15.57
C GLU A 13 5.70 36.68 -14.36
N LEU A 14 6.23 35.46 -14.56
CA LEU A 14 6.38 34.44 -13.51
C LEU A 14 7.34 34.86 -12.39
N THR A 15 8.31 35.74 -12.66
CA THR A 15 9.32 36.20 -11.69
C THR A 15 9.06 37.60 -11.15
N SER A 16 7.95 38.24 -11.54
CA SER A 16 7.58 39.58 -11.07
C SER A 16 6.96 39.59 -9.66
N SER A 17 6.62 38.41 -9.12
CA SER A 17 6.05 38.23 -7.78
C SER A 17 6.71 37.07 -7.03
N PHE A 18 6.48 36.98 -5.73
CA PHE A 18 6.88 35.82 -4.93
C PHE A 18 6.39 34.53 -5.60
N PRO A 19 7.22 33.48 -5.74
CA PRO A 19 6.85 32.25 -6.43
C PRO A 19 5.86 31.47 -5.57
N ASN A 20 4.58 31.81 -5.69
CA ASN A 20 3.48 31.09 -5.08
C ASN A 20 2.81 30.24 -6.17
N HIS A 21 2.84 28.92 -6.02
CA HIS A 21 2.14 28.01 -6.91
C HIS A 21 1.14 27.21 -6.10
N GLU A 22 0.00 26.91 -6.72
CA GLU A 22 -0.97 26.01 -6.14
C GLU A 22 -0.35 24.63 -5.99
N VAL A 23 -0.44 24.09 -4.78
CA VAL A 23 0.06 22.77 -4.46
C VAL A 23 -0.86 21.73 -5.10
N ARG A 24 -0.32 20.89 -5.98
CA ARG A 24 -1.07 19.90 -6.74
C ARG A 24 -0.47 18.50 -6.61
N PRO A 25 -1.27 17.42 -6.71
CA PRO A 25 -0.77 16.06 -6.64
C PRO A 25 0.12 15.73 -7.85
N VAL A 26 1.26 15.08 -7.59
CA VAL A 26 2.16 14.58 -8.63
C VAL A 26 1.73 13.17 -9.03
N ILE A 27 1.34 13.00 -10.30
CA ILE A 27 0.91 11.73 -10.85
C ILE A 27 2.02 11.16 -11.71
N ALA A 28 2.63 10.06 -11.26
CA ALA A 28 3.57 9.30 -12.06
C ALA A 28 2.83 8.62 -13.21
N ILE A 29 3.29 8.80 -14.44
CA ILE A 29 2.71 8.14 -15.62
C ILE A 29 3.76 7.22 -16.21
N SER A 30 3.50 5.90 -16.16
CA SER A 30 4.43 4.93 -16.74
C SER A 30 4.50 5.11 -18.25
N GLY A 31 5.71 5.39 -18.75
CA GLY A 31 5.97 5.54 -20.18
C GLY A 31 6.04 4.19 -20.88
N ASN A 32 5.69 4.18 -22.17
CA ASN A 32 6.06 3.08 -23.03
C ASN A 32 7.57 3.15 -23.34
N TYR A 33 8.18 2.02 -23.67
CA TYR A 33 9.61 1.97 -24.00
C TYR A 33 9.83 1.22 -25.32
N GLY A 34 10.57 1.82 -26.25
CA GLY A 34 10.84 1.24 -27.57
C GLY A 34 12.12 1.81 -28.20
N ASP A 35 12.24 1.68 -29.52
CA ASP A 35 13.43 2.11 -30.28
C ASP A 35 13.78 3.60 -30.09
N LYS A 36 12.76 4.43 -29.82
CA LYS A 36 12.91 5.87 -29.59
C LYS A 36 13.09 6.24 -28.12
N GLY A 37 13.22 5.25 -27.23
CA GLY A 37 13.35 5.43 -25.80
C GLY A 37 12.00 5.44 -25.07
N CYS A 38 11.86 6.31 -24.08
CA CYS A 38 10.64 6.45 -23.28
C CYS A 38 9.63 7.37 -23.99
N GLU A 39 8.45 6.85 -24.31
CA GLU A 39 7.41 7.54 -25.07
C GLU A 39 6.06 7.48 -24.34
N LEU A 40 5.23 8.51 -24.52
CA LEU A 40 3.87 8.56 -23.96
C LEU A 40 2.94 9.29 -24.92
N ALA A 41 1.73 8.77 -25.11
CA ALA A 41 0.72 9.44 -25.93
C ALA A 41 0.15 10.67 -25.21
N ASP A 42 -0.16 11.73 -25.98
CA ASP A 42 -0.62 13.03 -25.48
C ASP A 42 -1.81 12.95 -24.51
N GLY A 43 -2.75 12.04 -24.79
CA GLY A 43 -3.96 11.86 -24.02
C GLY A 43 -3.71 11.63 -22.52
N TYR A 44 -2.68 10.86 -22.16
CA TYR A 44 -2.40 10.50 -20.77
C TYR A 44 -2.04 11.73 -19.93
N TYR A 45 -1.03 12.50 -20.33
CA TYR A 45 -0.58 13.65 -19.53
C TYR A 45 -1.56 14.82 -19.63
N ARG A 46 -2.21 15.03 -20.79
CA ARG A 46 -3.25 16.08 -20.94
C ARG A 46 -4.48 15.81 -20.08
N SER A 47 -4.88 14.54 -19.92
CA SER A 47 -6.01 14.20 -19.07
C SER A 47 -5.73 14.48 -17.59
N VAL A 48 -4.50 14.22 -17.14
CA VAL A 48 -4.04 14.56 -15.78
C VAL A 48 -3.98 16.08 -15.57
N GLU A 49 -3.39 16.82 -16.51
CA GLU A 49 -3.35 18.29 -16.47
C GLU A 49 -4.76 18.90 -16.43
N ALA A 50 -5.67 18.40 -17.26
CA ALA A 50 -7.04 18.90 -17.39
C ALA A 50 -7.86 18.79 -16.10
N VAL A 51 -7.46 17.91 -15.17
CA VAL A 51 -8.11 17.73 -13.86
C VAL A 51 -7.27 18.27 -12.70
N GLY A 52 -6.18 18.98 -12.97
CA GLY A 52 -5.37 19.68 -11.97
C GLY A 52 -4.24 18.86 -11.33
N GLY A 53 -3.88 17.71 -11.89
CA GLY A 53 -2.69 16.96 -11.48
C GLY A 53 -1.42 17.46 -12.17
N ILE A 54 -0.26 17.14 -11.61
CA ILE A 54 1.05 17.36 -12.23
C ILE A 54 1.51 16.03 -12.86
N PRO A 55 1.55 15.90 -14.19
CA PRO A 55 2.03 14.67 -14.83
C PRO A 55 3.55 14.56 -14.72
N LEU A 56 4.05 13.40 -14.27
CA LEU A 56 5.46 13.04 -14.24
C LEU A 56 5.67 11.74 -15.03
N VAL A 57 6.24 11.82 -16.23
CA VAL A 57 6.50 10.62 -17.05
C VAL A 57 7.71 9.88 -16.51
N ILE A 58 7.55 8.59 -16.21
CA ILE A 58 8.60 7.75 -15.61
C ILE A 58 9.05 6.64 -16.59
N PRO A 59 10.37 6.46 -16.81
CA PRO A 59 10.90 5.35 -17.60
C PRO A 59 10.98 4.06 -16.75
N PRO A 60 11.12 2.88 -17.38
CA PRO A 60 11.34 1.64 -16.65
C PRO A 60 12.72 1.66 -15.96
N LEU A 61 12.71 1.81 -14.63
CA LEU A 61 13.91 1.88 -13.80
C LEU A 61 14.43 0.47 -13.50
N THR A 62 15.74 0.29 -13.57
CA THR A 62 16.40 -0.96 -13.17
C THR A 62 17.00 -0.89 -11.77
N ASP A 63 17.17 0.32 -11.22
CA ASP A 63 17.61 0.53 -9.85
C ASP A 63 16.41 0.54 -8.90
N HIS A 64 16.34 -0.50 -8.05
CA HIS A 64 15.26 -0.66 -7.08
C HIS A 64 15.26 0.46 -6.02
N HIS A 65 16.43 1.03 -5.67
CA HIS A 65 16.47 2.16 -4.73
C HIS A 65 15.90 3.44 -5.36
N ALA A 66 16.17 3.68 -6.65
CA ALA A 66 15.55 4.76 -7.38
C ALA A 66 14.02 4.59 -7.49
N LEU A 67 13.53 3.36 -7.67
CA LEU A 67 12.10 3.05 -7.65
C LEU A 67 11.46 3.39 -6.29
N LEU A 68 12.07 2.97 -5.18
CA LEU A 68 11.56 3.32 -3.84
C LEU A 68 11.56 4.84 -3.62
N GLY A 69 12.65 5.52 -3.99
CA GLY A 69 12.73 6.98 -3.90
C GLY A 69 11.72 7.72 -4.80
N LEU A 70 11.33 7.13 -5.94
CA LEU A 70 10.25 7.64 -6.78
C LEU A 70 8.90 7.52 -6.06
N LEU A 71 8.59 6.35 -5.48
CA LEU A 71 7.34 6.13 -4.73
C LEU A 71 7.19 7.10 -3.56
N ASP A 72 8.31 7.50 -2.93
CA ASP A 72 8.32 8.53 -1.89
C ASP A 72 8.01 9.95 -2.41
N ARG A 73 7.98 10.19 -3.72
CA ARG A 73 7.83 11.55 -4.30
C ARG A 73 6.56 11.74 -5.10
N VAL A 74 5.83 10.67 -5.39
CA VAL A 74 4.60 10.71 -6.16
C VAL A 74 3.39 10.57 -5.23
N ASP A 75 2.27 11.11 -5.68
CA ASP A 75 1.01 11.09 -4.95
C ASP A 75 0.00 10.11 -5.56
N GLY A 76 0.22 9.68 -6.80
CA GLY A 76 -0.58 8.68 -7.49
C GLY A 76 0.15 8.18 -8.74
N ILE A 77 -0.31 7.06 -9.29
CA ILE A 77 0.29 6.39 -10.45
C ILE A 77 -0.78 6.08 -11.51
N LEU A 78 -0.45 6.40 -12.76
CA LEU A 78 -1.21 6.08 -13.96
C LEU A 78 -0.39 5.13 -14.84
N LEU A 79 -0.85 3.90 -15.00
CA LEU A 79 -0.24 2.93 -15.91
C LEU A 79 -0.85 3.09 -17.30
N SER A 80 -0.01 3.43 -18.28
CA SER A 80 -0.44 3.62 -19.66
C SER A 80 -0.66 2.29 -20.39
N GLY A 81 -1.38 2.35 -21.51
CA GLY A 81 -1.48 1.23 -22.46
C GLY A 81 -0.13 0.85 -23.07
N GLY A 82 -0.09 -0.24 -23.83
CA GLY A 82 1.14 -0.69 -24.46
C GLY A 82 1.03 -2.06 -25.12
N ALA A 83 2.19 -2.68 -25.27
CA ALA A 83 2.37 -4.03 -25.81
C ALA A 83 1.84 -5.12 -24.85
N ASP A 84 1.83 -6.37 -25.28
CA ASP A 84 1.34 -7.48 -24.45
C ASP A 84 2.24 -7.70 -23.23
N ILE A 85 1.67 -8.27 -22.17
CA ILE A 85 2.45 -8.69 -21.00
C ILE A 85 3.27 -9.94 -21.38
N ASN A 86 4.55 -9.96 -21.02
CA ASN A 86 5.35 -11.17 -21.11
C ASN A 86 4.80 -12.28 -20.18
N PRO A 87 4.27 -13.40 -20.70
CA PRO A 87 3.68 -14.46 -19.89
C PRO A 87 4.70 -15.14 -18.97
N LEU A 88 6.00 -15.11 -19.32
CA LEU A 88 7.06 -15.64 -18.46
C LEU A 88 7.24 -14.85 -17.16
N CYS A 89 6.76 -13.60 -17.09
CA CYS A 89 6.77 -12.83 -15.85
C CYS A 89 5.68 -13.28 -14.86
N VAL A 90 4.75 -14.12 -15.30
CA VAL A 90 3.61 -14.63 -14.52
C VAL A 90 3.51 -16.17 -14.59
N ASP A 91 4.64 -16.83 -14.82
CA ASP A 91 4.78 -18.30 -14.85
C ASP A 91 3.89 -19.02 -15.89
N GLU A 92 3.62 -18.36 -17.02
CA GLU A 92 2.91 -18.92 -18.17
C GLU A 92 3.80 -19.07 -19.42
N GLU A 93 3.48 -20.02 -20.28
CA GLU A 93 4.12 -20.19 -21.59
C GLU A 93 3.41 -19.33 -22.66
N PRO A 94 4.15 -18.79 -23.65
CA PRO A 94 3.58 -17.95 -24.69
C PRO A 94 2.66 -18.73 -25.65
N LEU A 95 1.46 -18.21 -25.88
CA LEU A 95 0.56 -18.71 -26.91
C LEU A 95 0.97 -18.20 -28.31
N PRO A 96 0.62 -18.92 -29.39
CA PRO A 96 0.90 -18.48 -30.77
C PRO A 96 0.27 -17.12 -31.15
N THR A 97 -0.74 -16.67 -30.40
CA THR A 97 -1.47 -15.42 -30.59
C THR A 97 -0.86 -14.24 -29.84
N LEU A 98 0.19 -14.44 -29.04
CA LEU A 98 0.90 -13.37 -28.34
C LEU A 98 1.52 -12.39 -29.35
N HIS A 99 1.29 -11.10 -29.14
CA HIS A 99 1.92 -10.05 -29.91
C HIS A 99 3.26 -9.62 -29.29
N GLY A 100 3.75 -8.43 -29.63
CA GLY A 100 5.02 -7.92 -29.09
C GLY A 100 4.93 -7.72 -27.58
N ILE A 101 6.02 -8.04 -26.87
CA ILE A 101 6.17 -7.85 -25.42
C ILE A 101 7.25 -6.81 -25.09
N ASN A 102 7.26 -6.32 -23.85
CA ASN A 102 8.33 -5.45 -23.35
C ASN A 102 8.81 -5.92 -21.97
N ALA A 103 9.64 -6.95 -21.95
CA ALA A 103 10.09 -7.61 -20.71
C ALA A 103 10.69 -6.63 -19.67
N ARG A 104 11.41 -5.58 -20.11
CA ARG A 104 11.96 -4.57 -19.20
C ARG A 104 10.85 -3.75 -18.53
N ARG A 105 9.83 -3.36 -19.30
CA ARG A 105 8.65 -2.65 -18.78
C ARG A 105 7.79 -3.57 -17.91
N ASP A 106 7.62 -4.82 -18.31
CA ASP A 106 6.84 -5.82 -17.57
C ASP A 106 7.40 -6.03 -16.16
N ALA A 107 8.70 -6.38 -16.04
CA ALA A 107 9.34 -6.59 -14.75
C ALA A 107 9.29 -5.34 -13.86
N TYR A 108 9.48 -4.16 -14.45
CA TYR A 108 9.40 -2.89 -13.74
C TYR A 108 8.00 -2.57 -13.22
N GLU A 109 6.98 -2.65 -14.08
CA GLU A 109 5.64 -2.23 -13.71
C GLU A 109 4.94 -3.22 -12.77
N LEU A 110 5.21 -4.52 -12.89
CA LEU A 110 4.72 -5.52 -11.93
C LEU A 110 5.23 -5.20 -10.52
N LEU A 111 6.53 -4.88 -10.40
CA LEU A 111 7.13 -4.47 -9.14
C LEU A 111 6.60 -3.10 -8.66
N LEU A 112 6.43 -2.14 -9.56
CA LEU A 112 5.87 -0.81 -9.27
C LEU A 112 4.48 -0.94 -8.66
N VAL A 113 3.59 -1.75 -9.26
CA VAL A 113 2.22 -1.96 -8.77
C VAL A 113 2.24 -2.58 -7.39
N GLN A 114 2.99 -3.66 -7.18
CA GLN A 114 3.03 -4.34 -5.89
C GLN A 114 3.52 -3.40 -4.78
N LEU A 115 4.62 -2.68 -5.01
CA LEU A 115 5.16 -1.73 -4.05
C LEU A 115 4.26 -0.51 -3.79
N ALA A 116 3.53 -0.04 -4.82
CA ALA A 116 2.57 1.05 -4.70
C ALA A 116 1.32 0.62 -3.92
N ALA A 117 0.82 -0.59 -4.19
CA ALA A 117 -0.32 -1.16 -3.47
C ALA A 117 0.00 -1.42 -1.99
N ASP A 118 1.23 -1.84 -1.66
CA ASP A 118 1.68 -2.00 -0.27
C ASP A 118 1.73 -0.64 0.47
N ARG A 119 1.97 0.46 -0.26
CA ARG A 119 2.01 1.85 0.26
C ARG A 119 0.66 2.58 0.21
N ASN A 120 -0.42 1.93 -0.25
CA ASN A 120 -1.71 2.56 -0.54
C ASN A 120 -1.63 3.76 -1.49
N ILE A 121 -0.64 3.80 -2.39
CA ILE A 121 -0.54 4.83 -3.42
C ILE A 121 -1.69 4.63 -4.42
N PRO A 122 -2.49 5.66 -4.73
CA PRO A 122 -3.55 5.59 -5.73
C PRO A 122 -3.07 5.13 -7.10
N LEU A 123 -3.78 4.17 -7.69
CA LEU A 123 -3.46 3.54 -8.97
C LEU A 123 -4.63 3.60 -9.94
N LEU A 124 -4.37 4.06 -11.17
CA LEU A 124 -5.25 3.88 -12.31
C LEU A 124 -4.51 3.15 -13.44
N GLY A 125 -5.01 1.99 -13.86
CA GLY A 125 -4.48 1.26 -15.02
C GLY A 125 -5.37 1.40 -16.24
N ILE A 126 -4.79 1.72 -17.40
CA ILE A 126 -5.52 1.86 -18.68
C ILE A 126 -5.05 0.79 -19.67
N CYS A 127 -5.98 0.00 -20.22
CA CYS A 127 -5.76 -1.05 -21.21
C CYS A 127 -4.71 -2.08 -20.76
N ARG A 128 -3.45 -1.94 -21.16
CA ARG A 128 -2.36 -2.76 -20.61
C ARG A 128 -2.22 -2.56 -19.10
N GLY A 129 -2.45 -1.34 -18.59
CA GLY A 129 -2.32 -1.01 -17.18
C GLY A 129 -3.26 -1.82 -16.26
N ILE A 130 -4.51 -2.10 -16.68
CA ILE A 130 -5.43 -2.95 -15.89
C ILE A 130 -4.91 -4.39 -15.81
N GLN A 131 -4.33 -4.90 -16.90
CA GLN A 131 -3.76 -6.24 -16.97
C GLN A 131 -2.54 -6.37 -16.06
N VAL A 132 -1.66 -5.36 -16.04
CA VAL A 132 -0.50 -5.32 -15.14
C VAL A 132 -0.94 -5.25 -13.68
N ILE A 133 -1.98 -4.47 -13.37
CA ILE A 133 -2.56 -4.42 -12.01
C ILE A 133 -3.06 -5.80 -11.59
N ALA A 134 -3.85 -6.47 -12.45
CA ALA A 134 -4.36 -7.79 -12.17
C ALA A 134 -3.22 -8.79 -11.93
N ALA A 135 -2.27 -8.89 -12.87
CA ALA A 135 -1.13 -9.80 -12.79
C ALA A 135 -0.29 -9.58 -11.52
N ALA A 136 0.05 -8.33 -11.19
CA ALA A 136 0.86 -8.01 -10.02
C ALA A 136 0.16 -8.33 -8.69
N LEU A 137 -1.18 -8.29 -8.65
CA LEU A 137 -1.97 -8.46 -7.43
C LEU A 137 -2.63 -9.86 -7.33
N GLY A 138 -2.11 -10.83 -8.10
CA GLY A 138 -2.50 -12.25 -8.00
C GLY A 138 -3.69 -12.65 -8.87
N GLY A 139 -4.06 -11.81 -9.85
CA GLY A 139 -4.98 -12.15 -10.92
C GLY A 139 -4.29 -12.80 -12.12
N ARG A 140 -5.08 -13.20 -13.11
CA ARG A 140 -4.64 -13.78 -14.39
C ARG A 140 -5.14 -12.94 -15.56
N VAL A 141 -4.31 -12.83 -16.60
CA VAL A 141 -4.61 -12.15 -17.85
C VAL A 141 -4.63 -13.20 -18.96
N CYS A 142 -5.67 -13.25 -19.77
CA CYS A 142 -5.67 -14.09 -20.96
C CYS A 142 -4.78 -13.46 -22.05
N GLN A 143 -3.96 -14.30 -22.71
CA GLN A 143 -3.04 -13.90 -23.76
C GLN A 143 -3.76 -13.63 -25.09
N ASP A 144 -4.93 -14.23 -25.31
CA ASP A 144 -5.87 -13.86 -26.37
C ASP A 144 -7.28 -14.33 -26.02
N ILE A 145 -8.24 -13.41 -25.95
CA ILE A 145 -9.62 -13.70 -25.53
C ILE A 145 -10.26 -14.74 -26.46
N GLY A 146 -10.03 -14.66 -27.77
CA GLY A 146 -10.65 -15.57 -28.74
C GLY A 146 -10.04 -16.97 -28.74
N ALA A 147 -8.73 -17.08 -28.51
CA ALA A 147 -8.04 -18.36 -28.44
C ALA A 147 -8.35 -19.12 -27.15
N GLU A 148 -8.45 -18.42 -26.01
CA GLU A 148 -8.68 -19.04 -24.71
C GLU A 148 -10.17 -19.25 -24.38
N HIS A 149 -11.07 -18.42 -24.91
CA HIS A 149 -12.52 -18.52 -24.73
C HIS A 149 -13.26 -18.69 -26.07
N PRO A 150 -13.00 -19.78 -26.84
CA PRO A 150 -13.59 -19.99 -28.17
C PRO A 150 -15.11 -20.19 -28.14
N GLU A 151 -15.69 -20.49 -26.98
CA GLU A 151 -17.13 -20.63 -26.77
C GLU A 151 -17.85 -19.29 -26.59
N TRP A 152 -17.13 -18.19 -26.38
CA TRP A 152 -17.72 -16.87 -26.21
C TRP A 152 -18.11 -16.27 -27.56
N LYS A 153 -19.30 -15.66 -27.62
CA LYS A 153 -19.71 -14.86 -28.78
C LYS A 153 -19.14 -13.44 -28.65
N LEU A 154 -17.86 -13.31 -28.95
CA LEU A 154 -17.11 -12.09 -28.72
C LEU A 154 -17.58 -10.91 -29.56
N LEU A 155 -17.59 -9.74 -28.94
CA LEU A 155 -17.63 -8.44 -29.61
C LEU A 155 -16.26 -8.12 -30.21
N LYS A 156 -16.21 -7.12 -31.09
CA LYS A 156 -14.94 -6.64 -31.66
C LYS A 156 -14.23 -5.75 -30.64
N HIS A 157 -13.30 -6.35 -29.88
CA HIS A 157 -12.48 -5.67 -28.86
C HIS A 157 -11.20 -4.98 -29.39
N SER A 158 -10.94 -5.14 -30.69
CA SER A 158 -9.92 -4.37 -31.40
C SER A 158 -10.58 -3.67 -32.57
N GLN A 159 -11.02 -2.43 -32.36
CA GLN A 159 -11.84 -1.69 -33.32
C GLN A 159 -11.02 -1.06 -34.47
N ASP A 160 -11.65 -0.86 -35.63
CA ASP A 160 -11.08 -0.07 -36.74
C ASP A 160 -11.45 1.41 -36.65
N ALA A 161 -12.46 1.76 -35.84
CA ALA A 161 -12.91 3.13 -35.67
C ALA A 161 -11.87 3.98 -34.93
N PRO A 162 -11.84 5.31 -35.12
CA PRO A 162 -10.87 6.19 -34.46
C PRO A 162 -10.86 6.03 -32.94
N ARG A 163 -9.71 6.29 -32.30
CA ARG A 163 -9.52 6.05 -30.86
C ARG A 163 -10.47 6.83 -29.96
N TYR A 164 -11.02 7.96 -30.39
CA TYR A 164 -11.99 8.73 -29.59
C TYR A 164 -13.45 8.27 -29.77
N VAL A 165 -13.71 7.25 -30.60
CA VAL A 165 -15.06 6.76 -30.89
C VAL A 165 -15.36 5.51 -30.08
N SER A 166 -16.45 5.54 -29.31
CA SER A 166 -16.96 4.36 -28.59
C SER A 166 -17.61 3.35 -29.56
N THR A 167 -17.34 2.06 -29.37
CA THR A 167 -17.78 0.97 -30.28
C THR A 167 -18.56 -0.15 -29.60
N HIS A 168 -18.45 -0.32 -28.28
CA HIS A 168 -19.27 -1.26 -27.52
C HIS A 168 -19.78 -0.64 -26.21
N ARG A 169 -20.63 -1.37 -25.47
CA ARG A 169 -21.14 -0.94 -24.16
C ARG A 169 -20.64 -1.83 -23.04
N VAL A 170 -20.34 -1.19 -21.93
CA VAL A 170 -19.91 -1.80 -20.66
C VAL A 170 -21.04 -1.64 -19.65
N ASN A 171 -21.25 -2.67 -18.82
CA ASN A 171 -22.16 -2.64 -17.68
C ASN A 171 -21.32 -2.68 -16.39
N ALA A 172 -21.51 -1.68 -15.54
CA ALA A 172 -20.82 -1.56 -14.26
C ALA A 172 -21.72 -1.98 -13.10
N ALA A 173 -21.12 -2.57 -12.07
CA ALA A 173 -21.79 -2.90 -10.82
C ALA A 173 -22.29 -1.59 -10.13
N PRO A 174 -23.52 -1.53 -9.61
CA PRO A 174 -24.07 -0.31 -9.02
C PRO A 174 -23.29 0.25 -7.82
N ASP A 175 -22.60 -0.62 -7.07
CA ASP A 175 -21.78 -0.30 -5.90
C ASP A 175 -20.30 -0.05 -6.24
N SER A 176 -19.94 -0.05 -7.53
CA SER A 176 -18.58 0.20 -7.98
C SER A 176 -18.27 1.70 -8.08
N VAL A 177 -17.00 2.05 -7.92
CA VAL A 177 -16.54 3.42 -8.15
C VAL A 177 -16.77 3.79 -9.61
N VAL A 178 -16.41 2.94 -10.57
CA VAL A 178 -16.60 3.21 -12.00
C VAL A 178 -18.08 3.44 -12.35
N GLY A 179 -18.99 2.66 -11.75
CA GLY A 179 -20.44 2.84 -11.89
C GLY A 179 -20.94 4.17 -11.32
N SER A 180 -20.36 4.63 -10.21
CA SER A 180 -20.67 5.95 -9.64
C SER A 180 -20.17 7.12 -10.51
N LEU A 181 -19.05 6.92 -11.22
CA LEU A 181 -18.41 7.95 -12.04
C LEU A 181 -19.03 8.08 -13.43
N LEU A 182 -19.39 6.97 -14.07
CA LEU A 182 -19.81 6.91 -15.47
C LEU A 182 -21.24 6.37 -15.67
N GLY A 183 -21.90 5.97 -14.59
CA GLY A 183 -23.20 5.28 -14.61
C GLY A 183 -23.05 3.76 -14.72
N THR A 184 -24.15 3.03 -14.52
CA THR A 184 -24.14 1.55 -14.56
C THR A 184 -24.05 0.97 -15.97
N SER A 185 -24.14 1.79 -17.01
CA SER A 185 -24.13 1.33 -18.39
C SER A 185 -23.76 2.43 -19.38
N PHE A 186 -22.57 2.34 -19.99
CA PHE A 186 -21.99 3.41 -20.81
C PHE A 186 -21.21 2.85 -22.01
N PRO A 187 -21.05 3.62 -23.10
CA PRO A 187 -20.29 3.20 -24.28
C PRO A 187 -18.80 3.56 -24.16
N VAL A 188 -17.90 2.67 -24.60
CA VAL A 188 -16.44 2.88 -24.59
C VAL A 188 -15.79 2.48 -25.91
N ASN A 189 -14.57 2.95 -26.15
CA ASN A 189 -13.68 2.50 -27.23
C ASN A 189 -12.96 1.21 -26.83
N SER A 190 -12.33 0.51 -27.78
CA SER A 190 -11.73 -0.80 -27.50
C SER A 190 -10.58 -1.14 -28.46
N PHE A 191 -9.40 -1.38 -27.90
CA PHE A 191 -8.15 -1.67 -28.63
C PHE A 191 -7.30 -2.72 -27.90
N HIS A 192 -7.87 -3.90 -27.67
CA HIS A 192 -7.20 -4.99 -26.98
C HIS A 192 -7.65 -6.35 -27.52
N HIS A 193 -6.77 -7.33 -27.37
CA HIS A 193 -7.08 -8.74 -27.61
C HIS A 193 -6.74 -9.61 -26.38
N GLN A 194 -5.94 -9.08 -25.45
CA GLN A 194 -5.79 -9.56 -24.08
C GLN A 194 -6.84 -8.92 -23.17
N ALA A 195 -7.20 -9.61 -22.08
CA ALA A 195 -8.04 -9.07 -21.02
C ALA A 195 -7.74 -9.74 -19.68
N VAL A 196 -8.18 -9.12 -18.59
CA VAL A 196 -8.19 -9.80 -17.29
C VAL A 196 -9.16 -10.98 -17.37
N ASP A 197 -8.70 -12.16 -16.96
CA ASP A 197 -9.50 -13.38 -16.87
C ASP A 197 -9.94 -13.63 -15.42
N GLN A 198 -9.04 -13.42 -14.46
CA GLN A 198 -9.28 -13.62 -13.03
C GLN A 198 -8.66 -12.48 -12.23
N THR A 199 -9.36 -12.01 -11.19
CA THR A 199 -8.90 -10.86 -10.38
C THR A 199 -8.06 -11.26 -9.16
N GLY A 200 -8.04 -12.54 -8.78
CA GLY A 200 -7.50 -12.97 -7.51
C GLY A 200 -8.31 -12.44 -6.31
N GLU A 201 -7.74 -12.51 -5.11
CA GLU A 201 -8.44 -12.12 -3.86
C GLU A 201 -8.38 -10.61 -3.55
N LYS A 202 -7.38 -9.91 -4.09
CA LYS A 202 -7.12 -8.48 -3.79
C LYS A 202 -7.95 -7.52 -4.66
N LEU A 203 -8.56 -8.02 -5.72
CA LEU A 203 -9.30 -7.24 -6.70
C LEU A 203 -10.65 -7.90 -6.96
N ARG A 204 -11.61 -7.09 -7.40
CA ARG A 204 -12.95 -7.52 -7.81
C ARG A 204 -13.29 -6.96 -9.19
N VAL A 205 -14.06 -7.73 -9.96
CA VAL A 205 -14.64 -7.26 -11.22
C VAL A 205 -15.71 -6.23 -10.93
N THR A 206 -15.64 -5.08 -11.59
CA THR A 206 -16.61 -3.99 -11.39
C THR A 206 -17.30 -3.53 -12.66
N ALA A 207 -16.78 -3.88 -13.83
CA ALA A 207 -17.51 -3.71 -15.07
C ALA A 207 -17.15 -4.77 -16.12
N GLN A 208 -18.12 -5.14 -16.94
CA GLN A 208 -17.96 -6.12 -18.02
C GLN A 208 -18.68 -5.66 -19.29
N SER A 209 -18.16 -6.06 -20.44
CA SER A 209 -18.86 -5.98 -21.72
C SER A 209 -20.00 -7.02 -21.79
N ARG A 210 -20.86 -6.93 -22.82
CA ARG A 210 -22.03 -7.83 -22.95
C ARG A 210 -21.68 -9.29 -23.24
N ASP A 211 -20.48 -9.54 -23.76
CA ASP A 211 -19.93 -10.86 -24.04
C ASP A 211 -19.11 -11.43 -22.87
N GLY A 212 -19.06 -10.73 -21.72
CA GLY A 212 -18.47 -11.23 -20.48
C GLY A 212 -17.03 -10.80 -20.21
N VAL A 213 -16.37 -10.13 -21.17
CA VAL A 213 -15.00 -9.63 -21.01
C VAL A 213 -14.95 -8.59 -19.88
N ILE A 214 -13.96 -8.73 -18.99
CA ILE A 214 -13.73 -7.81 -17.88
C ILE A 214 -13.20 -6.48 -18.42
N GLU A 215 -13.93 -5.42 -18.13
CA GLU A 215 -13.66 -4.07 -18.64
C GLU A 215 -13.20 -3.12 -17.52
N ALA A 216 -13.56 -3.39 -16.28
CA ALA A 216 -13.01 -2.69 -15.12
C ALA A 216 -12.85 -3.61 -13.91
N ILE A 217 -11.79 -3.33 -13.14
CA ILE A 217 -11.51 -3.95 -11.84
C ILE A 217 -11.23 -2.87 -10.81
N GLU A 218 -11.58 -3.15 -9.56
CA GLU A 218 -11.29 -2.31 -8.41
C GLU A 218 -10.70 -3.16 -7.29
N SER A 219 -10.02 -2.54 -6.32
CA SER A 219 -9.60 -3.21 -5.08
C SER A 219 -10.79 -3.85 -4.35
N ALA A 220 -10.57 -5.04 -3.80
CA ALA A 220 -11.51 -5.73 -2.91
C ALA A 220 -11.35 -5.33 -1.43
N ASP A 221 -10.22 -4.71 -1.08
CA ASP A 221 -9.81 -4.29 0.27
C ASP A 221 -9.85 -2.76 0.47
N CYS A 222 -10.67 -2.05 -0.31
CA CYS A 222 -10.90 -0.60 -0.23
C CYS A 222 -9.66 0.27 -0.48
N LYS A 223 -8.62 -0.26 -1.13
CA LYS A 223 -7.47 0.53 -1.60
C LYS A 223 -7.86 1.39 -2.80
N PRO A 224 -7.21 2.56 -3.02
CA PRO A 224 -7.49 3.45 -4.14
C PRO A 224 -6.92 2.92 -5.46
N ILE A 225 -7.34 1.71 -5.89
CA ILE A 225 -6.84 1.01 -7.07
C ILE A 225 -8.02 0.74 -8.02
N MET A 226 -7.86 1.18 -9.27
CA MET A 226 -8.80 0.94 -10.35
C MET A 226 -8.05 0.59 -11.63
N GLY A 227 -8.59 -0.33 -12.42
CA GLY A 227 -8.16 -0.57 -13.79
C GLY A 227 -9.34 -0.51 -14.74
N VAL A 228 -9.13 0.03 -15.94
CA VAL A 228 -10.09 0.04 -17.04
C VAL A 228 -9.44 -0.47 -18.32
N GLN A 229 -10.16 -1.25 -19.11
CA GLN A 229 -9.63 -1.92 -20.30
C GLN A 229 -9.68 -1.05 -21.56
N TRP A 230 -10.62 -0.10 -21.62
CA TRP A 230 -10.72 0.89 -22.69
C TRP A 230 -9.69 2.03 -22.55
N HIS A 231 -9.70 2.97 -23.50
CA HIS A 231 -8.75 4.08 -23.60
C HIS A 231 -9.41 5.45 -23.31
N PRO A 232 -9.68 5.80 -22.04
CA PRO A 232 -10.33 7.05 -21.68
C PRO A 232 -9.51 8.30 -22.01
N GLU A 233 -8.20 8.17 -22.13
CA GLU A 233 -7.27 9.25 -22.44
C GLU A 233 -7.42 9.78 -23.87
N CYS A 234 -8.05 9.02 -24.77
CA CYS A 234 -8.16 9.40 -26.18
C CYS A 234 -9.26 10.46 -26.43
N TYR A 235 -10.27 10.56 -25.55
CA TYR A 235 -11.44 11.43 -25.75
C TYR A 235 -11.10 12.92 -25.63
N ILE A 236 -10.19 13.27 -24.70
CA ILE A 236 -9.82 14.67 -24.46
C ILE A 236 -9.11 15.32 -25.66
N LEU A 237 -8.48 14.52 -26.53
CA LEU A 237 -7.80 14.99 -27.72
C LEU A 237 -8.77 15.62 -28.73
N GLU A 238 -10.03 15.18 -28.72
CA GLU A 238 -11.13 15.76 -29.50
C GLU A 238 -12.00 16.72 -28.67
N GLY A 239 -11.55 17.11 -27.48
CA GLY A 239 -12.29 18.00 -26.57
C GLY A 239 -13.46 17.34 -25.83
N ASP A 240 -13.66 16.03 -25.98
CA ASP A 240 -14.68 15.30 -25.22
C ASP A 240 -14.19 15.01 -23.79
N LYS A 241 -14.98 15.43 -22.82
CA LYS A 241 -14.68 15.35 -21.38
C LYS A 241 -15.40 14.20 -20.69
N CYS A 242 -16.13 13.36 -21.41
CA CYS A 242 -16.96 12.29 -20.84
C CYS A 242 -16.17 11.32 -19.95
N MET A 243 -14.88 11.09 -20.25
CA MET A 243 -14.02 10.18 -19.50
C MET A 243 -13.13 10.85 -18.43
N LEU A 244 -13.15 12.19 -18.32
CA LEU A 244 -12.42 12.91 -17.26
C LEU A 244 -12.78 12.52 -15.81
N PRO A 245 -14.00 12.01 -15.48
CA PRO A 245 -14.29 11.55 -14.13
C PRO A 245 -13.29 10.51 -13.58
N LEU A 246 -12.74 9.63 -14.43
CA LEU A 246 -11.75 8.63 -14.02
C LEU A 246 -10.42 9.28 -13.58
N PHE A 247 -9.94 10.25 -14.36
CA PHE A 247 -8.72 10.99 -14.03
C PHE A 247 -8.92 11.88 -12.80
N ARG A 248 -10.10 12.49 -12.67
CA ARG A 248 -10.47 13.26 -11.47
C ARG A 248 -10.51 12.40 -10.23
N TRP A 249 -11.00 11.16 -10.34
CA TRP A 249 -10.94 10.19 -9.24
C TRP A 249 -9.49 9.93 -8.82
N LEU A 250 -8.59 9.61 -9.76
CA LEU A 250 -7.17 9.38 -9.46
C LEU A 250 -6.52 10.59 -8.77
N VAL A 251 -6.69 11.79 -9.34
CA VAL A 251 -6.10 13.03 -8.78
C VAL A 251 -6.72 13.37 -7.43
N GLY A 252 -8.01 13.11 -7.22
CA GLY A 252 -8.67 13.27 -5.93
C GLY A 252 -8.14 12.32 -4.86
N GLN A 253 -7.97 11.03 -5.19
CA GLN A 253 -7.33 10.05 -4.30
C GLN A 253 -5.88 10.45 -3.99
N ALA A 254 -5.14 10.92 -4.99
CA ALA A 254 -3.76 11.38 -4.83
C ALA A 254 -3.67 12.62 -3.93
N ALA A 255 -4.61 13.55 -4.01
CA ALA A 255 -4.70 14.69 -3.10
C ALA A 255 -4.92 14.25 -1.65
N GLY A 256 -5.83 13.29 -1.43
CA GLY A 256 -6.08 12.71 -0.11
C GLY A 256 -4.85 11.98 0.45
N PHE A 257 -4.20 11.16 -0.38
CA PHE A 257 -2.97 10.46 -0.03
C PHE A 257 -1.85 11.43 0.34
N ARG A 258 -1.63 12.48 -0.46
CA ARG A 258 -0.67 13.55 -0.17
C ARG A 258 -0.95 14.23 1.17
N GLN A 259 -2.22 14.57 1.43
CA GLN A 259 -2.62 15.19 2.69
C GLN A 259 -2.33 14.26 3.88
N ALA A 260 -2.66 12.97 3.76
CA ALA A 260 -2.35 11.98 4.78
C ALA A 260 -0.84 11.89 5.04
N ARG A 261 -0.01 11.82 3.99
CA ARG A 261 1.46 11.82 4.12
C ARG A 261 1.99 13.07 4.82
N GLU A 262 1.43 14.23 4.52
CA GLU A 262 1.81 15.48 5.18
C GLU A 262 1.45 15.47 6.67
N LEU A 263 0.29 14.93 7.04
CA LEU A 263 -0.10 14.73 8.44
C LEU A 263 0.86 13.77 9.14
N HIS A 264 1.15 12.60 8.53
CA HIS A 264 2.11 11.64 9.05
C HIS A 264 3.52 12.23 9.19
N ARG A 265 3.92 13.23 8.40
CA ARG A 265 5.22 13.91 8.59
C ARG A 265 5.28 14.75 9.87
N HIS A 266 4.16 15.33 10.28
CA HIS A 266 4.09 16.27 11.40
C HIS A 266 3.54 15.67 12.70
N MET A 267 2.81 14.56 12.61
CA MET A 267 2.23 13.86 13.74
C MET A 267 3.08 12.67 14.13
N LEU A 268 3.27 12.46 15.44
CA LEU A 268 3.83 11.23 15.96
C LEU A 268 2.74 10.17 16.03
N THR A 269 2.92 9.04 15.35
CA THR A 269 2.03 7.88 15.43
C THR A 269 2.65 6.79 16.31
N LEU A 270 1.85 6.26 17.23
CA LEU A 270 2.28 5.23 18.17
C LEU A 270 1.27 4.09 18.18
N ASP A 271 1.75 2.89 17.94
CA ASP A 271 1.05 1.67 18.30
C ASP A 271 1.43 1.32 19.74
N SER A 272 0.44 1.41 20.64
CA SER A 272 0.64 1.23 22.07
C SER A 272 0.84 -0.22 22.49
N HIS A 273 0.63 -1.21 21.61
CA HIS A 273 0.81 -2.62 21.96
C HIS A 273 0.99 -3.49 20.72
N CYS A 274 2.11 -4.21 20.64
CA CYS A 274 2.42 -5.08 19.51
C CYS A 274 3.03 -6.42 19.93
N ASP A 275 2.35 -7.50 19.57
CA ASP A 275 2.73 -8.88 19.91
C ASP A 275 3.72 -9.52 18.94
N THR A 276 4.11 -8.82 17.87
CA THR A 276 5.06 -9.29 16.85
C THR A 276 6.27 -10.06 17.39
N PRO A 277 6.90 -9.69 18.53
CA PRO A 277 8.02 -10.45 19.08
C PRO A 277 7.76 -11.94 19.32
N MET A 278 6.50 -12.37 19.49
CA MET A 278 6.16 -13.80 19.60
C MET A 278 6.49 -14.60 18.33
N CYS A 279 6.56 -13.92 17.18
CA CYS A 279 6.91 -14.53 15.91
C CYS A 279 8.42 -14.71 15.75
N PHE A 280 9.26 -14.03 16.54
CA PHE A 280 10.72 -14.14 16.45
C PHE A 280 11.23 -15.53 16.79
N GLU A 281 10.57 -16.22 17.72
CA GLU A 281 10.87 -17.63 18.05
C GLU A 281 10.62 -18.58 16.86
N LYS A 282 9.80 -18.17 15.88
CA LYS A 282 9.51 -18.92 14.66
C LYS A 282 10.38 -18.53 13.46
N GLY A 283 11.33 -17.61 13.66
CA GLY A 283 12.26 -17.15 12.63
C GLY A 283 11.88 -15.85 11.93
N ALA A 284 10.75 -15.22 12.29
CA ALA A 284 10.44 -13.88 11.83
C ALA A 284 11.47 -12.87 12.37
N THR A 285 11.72 -11.82 11.60
CA THR A 285 12.68 -10.76 11.97
C THR A 285 12.05 -9.41 11.73
N LEU A 286 12.45 -8.40 12.48
CA LEU A 286 11.80 -7.09 12.42
C LEU A 286 12.00 -6.40 11.05
N HIS A 287 13.13 -6.63 10.38
CA HIS A 287 13.52 -5.99 9.12
C HIS A 287 13.05 -6.69 7.84
N ARG A 288 12.35 -7.82 7.93
CA ARG A 288 11.84 -8.54 6.76
C ARG A 288 10.33 -8.50 6.78
N ARG A 289 9.73 -8.24 5.62
CA ARG A 289 8.30 -8.40 5.43
C ARG A 289 7.94 -9.88 5.64
N ASP A 290 7.01 -10.13 6.55
CA ASP A 290 6.54 -11.47 6.89
C ASP A 290 5.00 -11.49 6.83
N SER A 291 4.39 -12.49 6.18
CA SER A 291 2.93 -12.57 6.06
C SER A 291 2.23 -12.91 7.38
N ASP A 292 2.94 -13.55 8.31
CA ASP A 292 2.40 -14.03 9.58
C ASP A 292 2.52 -12.96 10.69
N CYS A 293 3.24 -11.87 10.43
CA CYS A 293 3.38 -10.73 11.34
C CYS A 293 2.51 -9.56 10.89
N CYS A 294 1.76 -8.93 11.80
CA CYS A 294 0.99 -7.73 11.45
C CYS A 294 1.85 -6.45 11.39
N VAL A 295 2.97 -6.43 12.13
CA VAL A 295 3.87 -5.27 12.20
C VAL A 295 5.30 -5.73 11.92
N ASP A 296 5.98 -5.02 11.03
CA ASP A 296 7.41 -5.13 10.75
C ASP A 296 7.90 -3.76 10.24
N LEU A 297 9.21 -3.55 10.06
CA LEU A 297 9.72 -2.24 9.65
C LEU A 297 9.23 -1.79 8.27
N HIS A 298 8.93 -2.73 7.37
CA HIS A 298 8.36 -2.39 6.07
C HIS A 298 6.94 -1.85 6.23
N LYS A 299 6.08 -2.59 6.95
CA LYS A 299 4.69 -2.18 7.20
C LYS A 299 4.61 -0.90 8.03
N MET A 300 5.50 -0.72 9.01
CA MET A 300 5.61 0.53 9.76
C MET A 300 5.92 1.70 8.84
N THR A 301 6.93 1.56 7.97
CA THR A 301 7.36 2.61 7.04
C THR A 301 6.25 2.97 6.05
N GLU A 302 5.59 1.96 5.48
CA GLU A 302 4.56 2.14 4.45
C GLU A 302 3.25 2.68 5.03
N GLY A 303 2.89 2.27 6.26
CA GLY A 303 1.72 2.76 6.99
C GLY A 303 1.93 4.07 7.73
N GLY A 304 3.15 4.63 7.72
CA GLY A 304 3.47 5.87 8.43
C GLY A 304 3.41 5.74 9.96
N LEU A 305 3.73 4.54 10.50
CA LEU A 305 3.85 4.28 11.93
C LEU A 305 5.25 4.65 12.42
N ASP A 306 5.38 5.65 13.29
CA ASP A 306 6.68 6.10 13.80
C ASP A 306 7.20 5.23 14.94
N ALA A 307 6.29 4.74 15.79
CA ALA A 307 6.65 4.04 17.00
C ALA A 307 5.73 2.87 17.32
N SER A 308 6.29 1.82 17.94
CA SER A 308 5.51 0.70 18.47
C SER A 308 6.06 0.24 19.82
N ILE A 309 5.15 -0.07 20.75
CA ILE A 309 5.48 -0.80 21.98
C ILE A 309 5.47 -2.30 21.66
N MET A 310 6.66 -2.88 21.54
CA MET A 310 6.81 -4.32 21.31
C MET A 310 6.89 -5.05 22.64
N VAL A 311 5.99 -6.00 22.84
CA VAL A 311 5.81 -6.64 24.15
C VAL A 311 6.50 -8.00 24.23
N ALA A 312 7.09 -8.28 25.39
CA ALA A 312 7.39 -9.64 25.80
C ALA A 312 6.07 -10.32 26.24
N TYR A 313 5.43 -11.03 25.31
CA TYR A 313 4.19 -11.75 25.56
C TYR A 313 4.38 -12.96 26.48
N LEU A 314 3.64 -13.01 27.59
CA LEU A 314 3.61 -14.16 28.49
C LEU A 314 2.20 -14.76 28.64
N PRO A 315 1.97 -16.01 28.19
CA PRO A 315 0.73 -16.71 28.51
C PRO A 315 0.66 -16.98 30.02
N GLN A 316 -0.56 -16.91 30.57
CA GLN A 316 -0.75 -17.21 31.99
C GLN A 316 -0.48 -18.70 32.28
N GLY A 317 0.41 -18.97 33.23
CA GLY A 317 0.76 -20.30 33.72
C GLY A 317 0.35 -20.54 35.17
N GLY A 318 0.87 -21.61 35.80
CA GLY A 318 0.71 -21.84 37.23
C GLY A 318 1.49 -20.83 38.06
N ARG A 319 1.21 -20.77 39.37
CA ARG A 319 1.75 -19.74 40.28
C ARG A 319 2.66 -20.33 41.36
N SER A 320 3.30 -21.46 41.07
CA SER A 320 4.40 -21.94 41.93
C SER A 320 5.64 -21.07 41.76
N GLU A 321 6.51 -21.04 42.77
CA GLU A 321 7.75 -20.24 42.73
C GLU A 321 8.59 -20.51 41.47
N ALA A 322 8.74 -21.79 41.08
CA ALA A 322 9.50 -22.17 39.89
C ALA A 322 8.88 -21.64 38.60
N GLU A 323 7.54 -21.62 38.51
CA GLU A 323 6.83 -21.11 37.33
C GLU A 323 6.91 -19.58 37.24
N LEU A 324 6.81 -18.87 38.36
CA LEU A 324 6.95 -17.40 38.42
C LEU A 324 8.38 -16.96 38.03
N VAL A 325 9.40 -17.68 38.51
CA VAL A 325 10.80 -17.46 38.09
C VAL A 325 10.96 -17.75 36.59
N GLY A 326 10.34 -18.83 36.10
CA GLY A 326 10.32 -19.17 34.68
C GLY A 326 9.69 -18.07 33.81
N ALA A 327 8.59 -17.47 34.26
CA ALA A 327 7.93 -16.36 33.60
C ALA A 327 8.83 -15.12 33.50
N THR A 328 9.52 -14.79 34.60
CA THR A 328 10.51 -13.71 34.65
C THR A 328 11.64 -13.94 33.65
N HIS A 329 12.21 -15.16 33.62
CA HIS A 329 13.27 -15.51 32.67
C HIS A 329 12.81 -15.41 31.22
N LYS A 330 11.58 -15.86 30.93
CA LYS A 330 11.00 -15.76 29.59
C LYS A 330 10.82 -14.30 29.16
N ALA A 331 10.32 -13.43 30.05
CA ALA A 331 10.23 -12.00 29.75
C ALA A 331 11.60 -11.39 29.41
N ASN A 332 12.61 -11.66 30.24
CA ASN A 332 13.97 -11.16 29.97
C ASN A 332 14.50 -11.65 28.62
N ALA A 333 14.30 -12.93 28.27
CA ALA A 333 14.75 -13.49 26.99
C ALA A 333 14.08 -12.80 25.79
N LEU A 334 12.76 -12.59 25.84
CA LEU A 334 12.04 -11.89 24.76
C LEU A 334 12.47 -10.43 24.63
N LEU A 335 12.65 -9.72 25.75
CA LEU A 335 13.16 -8.34 25.73
C LEU A 335 14.54 -8.26 25.07
N GLU A 336 15.45 -9.18 25.38
CA GLU A 336 16.77 -9.24 24.74
C GLU A 336 16.70 -9.55 23.25
N LEU A 337 15.75 -10.38 22.81
CA LEU A 337 15.49 -10.60 21.39
C LEU A 337 15.07 -9.30 20.68
N ILE A 338 14.15 -8.54 21.28
CA ILE A 338 13.73 -7.24 20.73
C ILE A 338 14.92 -6.28 20.64
N ARG A 339 15.76 -6.20 21.69
CA ARG A 339 16.96 -5.35 21.66
C ARG A 339 17.92 -5.75 20.55
N LYS A 340 18.14 -7.06 20.37
CA LYS A 340 19.04 -7.59 19.35
C LYS A 340 18.56 -7.23 17.94
N GLU A 341 17.26 -7.39 17.68
CA GLU A 341 16.65 -7.00 16.41
C GLU A 341 16.81 -5.49 16.17
N VAL A 342 16.52 -4.64 17.15
CA VAL A 342 16.69 -3.18 17.00
C VAL A 342 18.15 -2.79 16.79
N ALA A 343 19.09 -3.37 17.55
CA ALA A 343 20.51 -3.06 17.45
C ALA A 343 21.13 -3.44 16.09
N ALA A 344 20.52 -4.37 15.36
CA ALA A 344 20.97 -4.77 14.03
C ALA A 344 20.65 -3.74 12.93
N HIS A 345 19.82 -2.72 13.22
CA HIS A 345 19.29 -1.81 12.21
C HIS A 345 19.43 -0.33 12.60
N PRO A 346 20.31 0.46 11.94
CA PRO A 346 20.56 1.85 12.31
C PRO A 346 19.38 2.81 12.05
N GLN A 347 18.39 2.39 11.25
CA GLN A 347 17.17 3.15 10.97
C GLN A 347 16.11 3.03 12.08
N VAL A 348 16.38 2.23 13.12
CA VAL A 348 15.47 2.00 14.25
C VAL A 348 16.24 2.25 15.55
N GLN A 349 15.55 2.72 16.58
CA GLN A 349 16.14 2.85 17.91
C GLN A 349 15.18 2.39 19.00
N LEU A 350 15.75 2.08 20.17
CA LEU A 350 14.98 1.94 21.39
C LEU A 350 14.69 3.33 21.96
N SER A 351 13.43 3.58 22.30
CA SER A 351 12.96 4.84 22.87
C SER A 351 12.24 4.57 24.20
N GLN A 352 12.37 5.49 25.16
CA GLN A 352 11.72 5.34 26.47
C GLN A 352 10.88 6.55 26.88
N THR A 353 11.11 7.70 26.25
CA THR A 353 10.44 8.95 26.58
C THR A 353 9.81 9.58 25.34
N PRO A 354 8.79 10.43 25.50
CA PRO A 354 8.25 11.21 24.38
C PRO A 354 9.33 12.00 23.64
N ALA A 355 10.32 12.54 24.35
CA ALA A 355 11.43 13.28 23.73
C ALA A 355 12.28 12.41 22.81
N ASP A 356 12.50 11.14 23.17
CA ASP A 356 13.20 10.18 22.30
C ASP A 356 12.42 9.92 21.01
N LEU A 357 11.09 9.78 21.11
CA LEU A 357 10.21 9.54 19.96
C LEU A 357 10.23 10.73 18.99
N TYR A 358 10.07 11.95 19.50
CA TYR A 358 10.13 13.14 18.66
C TYR A 358 11.51 13.34 18.01
N ARG A 359 12.60 13.02 18.74
CA ARG A 359 13.96 13.03 18.18
C ARG A 359 14.12 11.99 17.08
N ALA A 360 13.66 10.76 17.30
CA ALA A 360 13.71 9.68 16.30
C ALA A 360 13.02 10.11 15.00
N LYS A 361 11.80 10.64 15.13
CA LYS A 361 11.00 11.10 13.99
C LYS A 361 11.71 12.22 13.23
N ALA A 362 12.27 13.21 13.93
CA ALA A 362 13.03 14.31 13.32
C ALA A 362 14.29 13.82 12.58
N GLU A 363 14.89 12.71 13.04
CA GLU A 363 16.01 12.03 12.38
C GLU A 363 15.58 11.04 11.28
N GLY A 364 14.28 10.84 11.06
CA GLY A 364 13.75 9.87 10.10
C GLY A 364 13.91 8.40 10.53
N LYS A 365 14.01 8.13 11.84
CA LYS A 365 14.12 6.79 12.43
C LYS A 365 12.81 6.32 13.04
N LEU A 366 12.59 5.02 12.97
CA LEU A 366 11.51 4.35 13.69
C LEU A 366 11.90 4.12 15.15
N SER A 367 10.91 4.08 16.04
CA SER A 367 11.11 3.83 17.48
C SER A 367 10.43 2.55 17.94
N ILE A 368 11.17 1.71 18.64
CA ILE A 368 10.59 0.60 19.40
C ILE A 368 10.70 0.92 20.88
N LEU A 369 9.58 0.76 21.60
CA LEU A 369 9.56 0.81 23.06
C LEU A 369 9.36 -0.61 23.59
N LEU A 370 9.94 -0.89 24.76
CA LEU A 370 9.84 -2.20 25.37
C LEU A 370 8.60 -2.27 26.26
N GLY A 371 7.77 -3.29 26.05
CA GLY A 371 6.65 -3.61 26.91
C GLY A 371 6.73 -5.04 27.44
N ILE A 372 5.94 -5.31 28.48
CA ILE A 372 5.68 -6.67 28.97
C ILE A 372 4.17 -6.88 28.95
N GLU A 373 3.72 -7.94 28.33
CA GLU A 373 2.33 -8.35 28.46
C GLU A 373 2.23 -9.46 29.50
N ASN A 374 1.37 -9.23 30.48
CA ASN A 374 1.11 -10.01 31.68
C ASN A 374 2.16 -9.79 32.78
N GLY A 375 1.74 -9.09 33.84
CA GLY A 375 2.51 -8.85 35.06
C GLY A 375 2.90 -10.13 35.81
N TYR A 376 2.46 -11.30 35.34
CA TYR A 376 3.06 -12.59 35.68
C TYR A 376 4.61 -12.59 35.62
N ALA A 377 5.22 -11.73 34.80
CA ALA A 377 6.67 -11.50 34.74
C ALA A 377 7.33 -11.01 36.05
N ILE A 378 6.60 -10.38 36.97
CA ILE A 378 7.15 -9.88 38.24
C ILE A 378 7.02 -10.88 39.39
N GLY A 379 6.28 -11.98 39.18
CA GLY A 379 6.00 -12.93 40.23
C GLY A 379 5.30 -12.27 41.43
N ARG A 380 5.88 -12.44 42.62
CA ARG A 380 5.43 -11.80 43.88
C ARG A 380 6.43 -10.78 44.43
N ASP A 381 7.33 -10.31 43.57
CA ASP A 381 8.43 -9.42 43.95
C ASP A 381 8.23 -8.03 43.33
N LEU A 382 7.88 -7.04 44.16
CA LEU A 382 7.67 -5.66 43.72
C LEU A 382 8.95 -5.03 43.15
N SER A 383 10.13 -5.45 43.61
CA SER A 383 11.40 -4.88 43.13
C SER A 383 11.64 -5.14 41.63
N GLN A 384 10.95 -6.12 41.06
CA GLN A 384 10.99 -6.44 39.64
C GLN A 384 10.41 -5.31 38.78
N ILE A 385 9.46 -4.53 39.28
CA ILE A 385 8.88 -3.38 38.56
C ILE A 385 9.98 -2.35 38.29
N ALA A 386 10.69 -1.93 39.35
CA ALA A 386 11.83 -1.02 39.24
C ALA A 386 12.93 -1.61 38.34
N ARG A 387 13.27 -2.90 38.49
CA ARG A 387 14.26 -3.59 37.64
C ARG A 387 13.89 -3.54 36.16
N PHE A 388 12.64 -3.82 35.80
CA PHE A 388 12.18 -3.76 34.42
C PHE A 388 12.15 -2.32 33.89
N ARG A 389 11.77 -1.35 34.74
CA ARG A 389 11.81 0.06 34.39
C ARG A 389 13.24 0.56 34.10
N GLU A 390 14.20 0.17 34.92
CA GLU A 390 15.64 0.44 34.73
C GLU A 390 16.18 -0.22 33.46
N ALA A 391 15.68 -1.42 33.12
CA ALA A 391 15.97 -2.07 31.86
C ALA A 391 15.30 -1.36 30.66
N GLY A 392 14.45 -0.35 30.87
CA GLY A 392 13.84 0.44 29.81
C GLY A 392 12.48 -0.06 29.34
N VAL A 393 11.83 -0.95 30.10
CA VAL A 393 10.40 -1.25 29.90
C VAL A 393 9.58 -0.02 30.28
N VAL A 394 8.66 0.39 29.41
CA VAL A 394 7.81 1.57 29.61
C VAL A 394 6.34 1.23 29.82
N TYR A 395 5.97 -0.03 29.61
CA TYR A 395 4.61 -0.52 29.63
C TYR A 395 4.55 -1.94 30.17
N MET A 396 3.60 -2.20 31.06
CA MET A 396 3.30 -3.54 31.54
C MET A 396 1.79 -3.69 31.74
N THR A 397 1.18 -4.74 31.18
CA THR A 397 -0.20 -5.09 31.54
C THR A 397 -0.23 -5.86 32.85
N LEU A 398 -1.27 -5.67 33.66
CA LEU A 398 -1.39 -6.35 34.96
C LEU A 398 -1.62 -7.85 34.81
N CYS A 399 -2.48 -8.25 33.88
CA CYS A 399 -2.77 -9.64 33.52
C CYS A 399 -3.05 -9.75 32.01
N HIS A 400 -3.24 -10.97 31.52
CA HIS A 400 -3.71 -11.25 30.17
C HIS A 400 -4.96 -12.15 30.21
N ASN A 401 -4.92 -13.32 29.58
CA ASN A 401 -6.06 -14.25 29.45
C ASN A 401 -6.25 -15.21 30.64
N GLY A 402 -5.84 -14.82 31.84
CA GLY A 402 -6.05 -15.61 33.04
C GLY A 402 -5.59 -14.87 34.29
N ASP A 403 -6.19 -15.21 35.42
CA ASP A 403 -5.88 -14.60 36.72
C ASP A 403 -4.44 -14.90 37.14
N ASN A 404 -3.79 -13.89 37.72
CA ASN A 404 -2.47 -14.01 38.32
C ASN A 404 -2.48 -13.45 39.75
N ASP A 405 -1.34 -13.44 40.44
CA ASP A 405 -1.26 -12.91 41.81
C ASP A 405 -1.57 -11.40 41.92
N ILE A 406 -1.66 -10.67 40.80
CA ILE A 406 -1.92 -9.22 40.73
C ILE A 406 -3.43 -8.96 40.62
N CYS A 407 -4.11 -9.60 39.67
CA CYS A 407 -5.52 -9.33 39.43
C CYS A 407 -6.27 -10.44 38.67
N ASP A 408 -7.59 -10.31 38.69
CA ASP A 408 -8.49 -11.11 37.87
C ASP A 408 -8.47 -10.64 36.41
N ALA A 409 -8.48 -11.60 35.48
CA ALA A 409 -8.57 -11.34 34.05
C ALA A 409 -10.02 -11.15 33.58
N ALA A 410 -10.19 -10.52 32.42
CA ALA A 410 -11.50 -10.47 31.75
C ALA A 410 -11.90 -11.83 31.14
N SER A 411 -10.93 -12.70 30.88
CA SER A 411 -11.11 -14.01 30.22
C SER A 411 -10.48 -15.11 31.06
N ARG A 412 -11.12 -16.29 31.09
CA ARG A 412 -10.69 -17.48 31.85
C ARG A 412 -10.45 -17.20 33.34
N SER A 413 -11.18 -16.24 33.89
CA SER A 413 -11.09 -15.87 35.29
C SER A 413 -11.92 -16.77 36.19
N LYS A 414 -11.41 -16.98 37.40
CA LYS A 414 -12.09 -17.59 38.54
C LYS A 414 -12.59 -16.53 39.54
N GLN A 415 -12.40 -15.23 39.25
CA GLN A 415 -12.81 -14.10 40.09
C GLN A 415 -12.26 -14.21 41.52
N GLU A 416 -10.96 -14.41 41.64
CA GLU A 416 -10.27 -14.66 42.91
C GLU A 416 -10.16 -13.40 43.78
N HIS A 417 -10.12 -12.23 43.15
CA HIS A 417 -9.81 -10.96 43.80
C HIS A 417 -10.94 -9.92 43.69
N ASN A 418 -11.95 -10.17 42.86
CA ASN A 418 -12.93 -9.18 42.42
C ASN A 418 -12.25 -7.91 41.85
N GLY A 419 -11.22 -8.11 41.03
CA GLY A 419 -10.36 -7.06 40.47
C GLY A 419 -8.91 -7.19 40.91
N LEU A 420 -8.37 -6.17 41.58
CA LEU A 420 -7.00 -6.18 42.11
C LEU A 420 -6.90 -6.97 43.43
N SER A 421 -5.90 -7.84 43.54
CA SER A 421 -5.49 -8.42 44.81
C SER A 421 -4.83 -7.37 45.71
N ASP A 422 -4.57 -7.70 46.98
CA ASP A 422 -3.79 -6.81 47.86
C ASP A 422 -2.37 -6.58 47.31
N PHE A 423 -1.76 -7.62 46.73
CA PHE A 423 -0.49 -7.49 46.03
C PHE A 423 -0.62 -6.61 44.79
N GLY A 424 -1.69 -6.79 43.99
CA GLY A 424 -1.92 -5.98 42.81
C GLY A 424 -2.14 -4.50 43.10
N ARG A 425 -2.72 -4.15 44.25
CA ARG A 425 -2.79 -2.76 44.72
C ARG A 425 -1.42 -2.18 45.02
N ALA A 426 -0.51 -2.98 45.59
CA ALA A 426 0.87 -2.58 45.80
C ALA A 426 1.62 -2.42 44.46
N VAL A 427 1.38 -3.31 43.49
CA VAL A 427 1.95 -3.24 42.14
C VAL A 427 1.52 -1.98 41.39
N VAL A 428 0.28 -1.53 41.52
CA VAL A 428 -0.21 -0.30 40.87
C VAL A 428 0.32 0.97 41.57
N ALA A 429 0.65 0.88 42.86
CA ALA A 429 1.17 1.99 43.63
C ALA A 429 2.67 2.25 43.40
N GLU A 430 3.43 1.18 43.12
CA GLU A 430 4.83 1.20 42.66
C GLU A 430 4.93 1.65 41.20
#